data_AF-A0A137Q8V7-F1
#
_entry.id   AF-A0A137Q8V7-F1
#
_cell.length_a   1.000
_cell.length_b   1.000
_cell.length_c   1.000
_cell.angle_alpha   90.00
_cell.angle_beta   90.00
_cell.angle_gamma   90.00
#
_symmetry.space_group_name_H-M   'P 1'
#
loop_
_entity.id
_entity.type
_entity.pdbx_description
1 polymer ?
#
loop_
_entity_poly.entity_id
_entity_poly.type
_entity_poly.pdbx_seq_one_letter_code
_entity_poly.pdbx_strand_id
1 'polypeptide(L)'
;MKPNPTIVANFRSLVEQSRKTKSDVTFQDVNNALLFLKSQREHQARLFARICLPPHSPCSQILIERYNPLTSLTEEERIRKTANRVGLDVPKEAE
;
A
#
# COMPACT_ATOMS: atom_id res chain seq x y z
N MET A 1 20.09 -5.46 5.71
CA MET A 1 21.30 -5.38 6.57
C MET A 1 21.20 -6.44 7.65
N LYS A 2 22.28 -7.16 7.94
CA LYS A 2 22.32 -8.11 9.07
C LYS A 2 22.63 -7.32 10.36
N PRO A 3 21.86 -7.49 11.45
CA PRO A 3 22.16 -6.82 12.71
C PRO A 3 23.46 -7.34 13.31
N ASN A 4 24.21 -6.47 13.98
CA ASN A 4 25.46 -6.84 14.66
C ASN A 4 25.16 -7.79 15.85
N PRO A 5 25.74 -9.00 15.88
CA PRO A 5 25.43 -10.01 16.89
C PRO A 5 25.79 -9.58 18.32
N THR A 6 26.86 -8.81 18.50
CA THR A 6 27.30 -8.33 19.82
C THR A 6 26.31 -7.32 20.41
N ILE A 7 25.78 -6.44 19.58
CA ILE A 7 24.76 -5.46 20.00
C ILE A 7 23.50 -6.21 20.45
N VAL A 8 23.06 -7.21 19.67
CA VAL A 8 21.89 -8.02 20.02
C VAL A 8 22.08 -8.77 21.34
N ALA A 9 23.27 -9.31 21.60
CA ALA A 9 23.59 -9.98 22.85
C ALA A 9 23.50 -9.03 24.06
N ASN A 10 24.06 -7.83 23.95
CA ASN A 10 24.02 -6.81 25.01
C ASN A 10 22.58 -6.36 25.31
N PHE A 11 21.77 -6.13 24.28
CA PHE A 11 20.35 -5.78 24.48
C PHE A 11 19.57 -6.92 25.14
N ARG A 12 19.84 -8.18 24.78
CA ARG A 12 19.21 -9.34 25.43
C ARG A 12 19.56 -9.42 26.91
N SER A 13 20.83 -9.25 27.28
CA SER A 13 21.24 -9.30 28.69
C SER A 13 20.61 -8.18 29.51
N LEU A 14 20.49 -6.97 28.96
CA LEU A 14 19.83 -5.85 29.63
C LEU A 14 18.33 -6.13 29.89
N VAL A 15 17.61 -6.64 28.89
CA VAL A 15 16.19 -6.99 29.04
C VAL A 15 15.99 -8.12 30.06
N GLU A 16 16.86 -9.12 30.05
CA GLU A 16 16.83 -10.21 31.04
C GLU A 16 17.11 -9.72 32.47
N GLN A 17 18.02 -8.75 32.62
CA GLN A 17 18.26 -8.10 33.90
C GLN A 17 17.03 -7.34 34.36
N SER A 18 16.41 -6.50 33.52
CA SER A 18 15.18 -5.78 33.84
C SER A 18 14.05 -6.72 34.28
N ARG A 19 13.96 -7.92 33.70
CA ARG A 19 12.98 -8.94 34.08
C ARG A 19 13.23 -9.54 35.47
N LYS A 20 14.50 -9.73 35.85
CA LYS A 20 14.90 -10.29 37.15
C LYS A 20 14.81 -9.25 38.27
N THR A 21 15.23 -8.02 37.99
CA THR A 21 15.27 -6.93 38.98
C THR A 21 13.88 -6.36 39.27
N LYS A 22 12.86 -6.66 38.44
CA LYS A 22 11.46 -6.21 38.61
C LYS A 22 11.33 -4.70 38.83
N SER A 23 12.29 -3.92 38.33
CA SER A 23 12.22 -2.46 38.34
C SER A 23 11.15 -2.01 37.36
N ASP A 24 10.03 -1.56 37.91
CA ASP A 24 8.78 -1.27 37.21
C ASP A 24 9.00 -0.30 36.04
N VAL A 25 9.84 0.73 36.25
CA VAL A 25 10.16 1.77 35.25
C VAL A 25 10.88 1.20 34.03
N THR A 26 11.98 0.46 34.23
CA THR A 26 12.77 -0.07 33.10
C THR A 26 11.98 -1.09 32.27
N PHE A 27 11.11 -1.85 32.92
CA PHE A 27 10.26 -2.82 32.23
C PHE A 27 9.18 -2.12 31.41
N GLN A 28 8.60 -1.06 31.95
CA GLN A 28 7.68 -0.17 31.24
C GLN A 28 8.33 0.43 29.99
N ASP A 29 9.56 0.93 30.10
CA ASP A 29 10.29 1.52 28.98
C ASP A 29 10.56 0.50 27.86
N VAL A 30 10.91 -0.74 28.20
CA VAL A 30 11.07 -1.82 27.20
C VAL A 30 9.75 -2.11 26.49
N ASN A 31 8.63 -2.16 27.23
CA ASN A 31 7.31 -2.37 26.63
C ASN A 31 6.90 -1.20 25.72
N ASN A 32 7.17 0.04 26.13
CA ASN A 32 6.91 1.23 25.33
C ASN A 32 7.75 1.22 24.03
N ALA A 33 9.04 0.86 24.12
CA ALA A 33 9.91 0.73 22.96
C ALA A 33 9.42 -0.36 22.00
N LEU A 34 8.99 -1.52 22.52
CA LEU A 34 8.40 -2.59 21.72
C LEU A 34 7.11 -2.16 21.03
N LEU A 35 6.25 -1.42 21.74
CA LEU A 35 5.01 -0.89 21.20
C LEU A 35 5.29 0.08 20.04
N PHE A 36 6.25 0.98 20.21
CA PHE A 36 6.68 1.91 19.16
C PHE A 36 7.19 1.16 17.91
N LEU A 37 8.07 0.17 18.09
CA LEU A 37 8.62 -0.61 16.98
C LEU A 37 7.54 -1.41 16.23
N LYS A 38 6.54 -1.95 16.95
CA LYS A 38 5.37 -2.61 16.33
C LYS A 38 4.56 -1.61 15.52
N SER A 39 4.23 -0.45 16.10
CA SER A 39 3.50 0.63 15.43
C SER A 39 4.21 1.10 14.14
N GLN A 40 5.54 1.24 14.17
CA GLN A 40 6.31 1.66 13.00
C GLN A 40 6.21 0.64 11.85
N ARG A 41 6.26 -0.66 12.15
CA ARG A 41 6.10 -1.73 11.14
C ARG A 41 4.71 -1.72 10.53
N GLU A 42 3.67 -1.53 11.34
CA GLU A 42 2.29 -1.44 10.87
C GLU A 42 2.07 -0.17 10.02
N HIS A 43 2.61 0.96 10.43
CA HIS A 43 2.54 2.21 9.67
C HIS A 43 3.23 2.07 8.30
N GLN A 44 4.42 1.47 8.26
CA GLN A 44 5.13 1.19 7.02
C GLN A 44 4.33 0.24 6.10
N ALA A 45 3.73 -0.80 6.67
CA ALA A 45 2.86 -1.72 5.92
C ALA A 45 1.61 -1.02 5.36
N ARG A 46 0.97 -0.14 6.14
CA ARG A 46 -0.16 0.67 5.66
C ARG A 46 0.22 1.65 4.56
N LEU A 47 1.36 2.32 4.70
CA LEU A 47 1.89 3.21 3.66
C LEU A 47 2.15 2.45 2.36
N PHE A 48 2.77 1.27 2.45
CA PHE A 48 3.01 0.41 1.30
C PHE A 48 1.70 -0.09 0.68
N ALA A 49 0.75 -0.55 1.50
CA ALA A 49 -0.56 -0.96 1.03
C ALA A 49 -1.30 0.17 0.29
N ARG A 50 -1.22 1.40 0.79
CA ARG A 50 -1.83 2.58 0.14
C ARG A 50 -1.23 2.89 -1.23
N ILE A 51 0.06 2.62 -1.43
CA ILE A 51 0.78 2.89 -2.69
C ILE A 51 0.59 1.74 -3.70
N CYS A 52 0.52 0.49 -3.22
CA CYS A 52 0.60 -0.70 -4.06
C CYS A 52 -0.71 -1.45 -4.25
N LEU A 53 -1.73 -1.29 -3.40
CA LEU A 53 -3.03 -1.93 -3.59
C LEU A 53 -4.05 -1.02 -4.29
N PRO A 54 -4.87 -1.57 -5.22
CA PRO A 54 -5.99 -0.86 -5.80
C PRO A 54 -7.01 -0.50 -4.70
N PRO A 55 -7.71 0.65 -4.83
CA PRO A 55 -7.88 1.44 -6.04
C PRO A 55 -6.91 2.63 -6.20
N HIS A 56 -5.87 2.77 -5.36
CA HIS A 56 -5.06 4.01 -5.30
C HIS A 56 -3.63 3.88 -5.85
N SER A 57 -3.28 2.77 -6.51
CA SER A 57 -1.98 2.67 -7.17
C SER A 57 -1.98 3.47 -8.49
N PRO A 58 -1.12 4.48 -8.67
CA PRO A 58 -1.01 5.23 -9.93
C PRO A 58 -0.72 4.30 -11.11
N CYS A 59 0.03 3.23 -10.85
CA CYS A 59 0.39 2.22 -11.86
C CYS A 59 -0.83 1.44 -12.36
N SER A 60 -1.77 1.05 -11.49
CA SER A 60 -2.98 0.35 -11.95
C SER A 60 -3.87 1.26 -12.80
N GLN A 61 -3.96 2.55 -12.46
CA GLN A 61 -4.77 3.50 -13.20
C GLN A 61 -4.21 3.75 -14.61
N ILE A 62 -2.89 3.95 -14.73
CA ILE A 62 -2.20 4.07 -16.02
C ILE A 62 -2.39 2.82 -16.89
N LEU A 63 -2.36 1.62 -16.30
CA LEU A 63 -2.59 0.38 -17.04
C LEU A 63 -4.04 0.25 -17.54
N ILE A 64 -5.01 0.60 -16.70
CA ILE A 64 -6.43 0.59 -17.09
C ILE A 64 -6.68 1.56 -18.25
N GLU A 65 -6.14 2.77 -18.18
CA GLU A 65 -6.28 3.78 -19.25
C GLU A 65 -5.66 3.32 -20.58
N ARG A 66 -4.52 2.59 -20.54
CA ARG A 66 -3.83 2.12 -21.75
C ARG A 66 -4.46 0.88 -22.37
N TYR A 67 -4.86 -0.10 -21.55
CA TYR A 67 -5.29 -1.40 -22.04
C TYR A 67 -6.81 -1.55 -22.11
N ASN A 68 -7.57 -0.73 -21.38
CA ASN A 68 -9.02 -0.73 -21.44
C ASN A 68 -9.61 0.71 -21.38
N PRO A 69 -9.38 1.53 -22.43
CA PRO A 69 -9.85 2.92 -22.48
C PRO A 69 -11.38 3.06 -22.56
N LEU A 70 -12.12 1.95 -22.65
CA LEU A 70 -13.59 1.94 -22.69
C LEU A 70 -14.21 1.67 -21.31
N THR A 71 -13.40 1.45 -20.26
CA THR A 71 -13.90 1.11 -18.91
C THR A 71 -14.74 2.22 -18.28
N SER A 72 -14.49 3.48 -18.64
CA SER A 72 -15.19 4.64 -18.07
C SER A 72 -16.45 5.05 -18.84
N LEU A 73 -16.80 4.35 -19.93
CA LEU A 73 -17.95 4.67 -20.76
C LEU A 73 -19.17 3.88 -20.33
N THR A 74 -20.35 4.49 -20.45
CA THR A 74 -21.61 3.74 -20.28
C THR A 74 -21.82 2.79 -21.47
N GLU A 75 -22.71 1.82 -21.30
CA GLU A 75 -22.96 0.81 -22.35
C GLU A 75 -23.46 1.46 -23.65
N GLU A 76 -24.29 2.50 -23.55
CA GLU A 76 -24.79 3.27 -24.69
C GLU A 76 -23.66 3.97 -25.45
N GLU A 77 -22.72 4.58 -24.72
CA GLU A 77 -21.55 5.23 -25.32
C GLU A 77 -20.59 4.24 -25.98
N ARG A 78 -20.47 3.03 -25.41
CA ARG A 78 -19.70 1.93 -26.00
C ARG A 78 -20.34 1.45 -27.30
N ILE A 79 -21.66 1.26 -27.32
CA ILE A 79 -22.40 0.88 -28.53
C ILE A 79 -22.22 1.93 -29.62
N ARG A 80 -22.37 3.22 -29.29
CA ARG A 80 -22.20 4.31 -30.25
C ARG A 80 -20.77 4.42 -30.78
N LYS A 81 -19.74 4.34 -29.93
CA LYS A 81 -18.33 4.31 -30.38
C LYS A 81 -18.05 3.11 -31.28
N THR A 82 -18.64 1.95 -30.98
CA THR A 82 -18.50 0.76 -31.81
C THR A 82 -19.18 0.97 -33.16
N ALA A 83 -20.41 1.48 -33.18
CA ALA A 83 -21.16 1.81 -34.38
C ALA A 83 -20.38 2.79 -35.28
N ASN A 84 -19.75 3.81 -34.71
CA ASN A 84 -18.85 4.72 -35.44
C ASN A 84 -17.61 4.01 -35.99
N ARG A 85 -16.98 3.11 -35.21
CA ARG A 85 -15.78 2.37 -35.65
C ARG A 85 -16.05 1.38 -36.77
N VAL A 86 -17.23 0.75 -36.77
CA VAL A 86 -17.63 -0.22 -37.80
C VAL A 86 -18.34 0.43 -38.99
N GLY A 87 -18.48 1.76 -39.00
CA GLY A 87 -19.15 2.50 -40.07
C GLY A 87 -20.66 2.26 -40.14
N LEU A 88 -21.28 1.82 -39.05
CA LEU A 88 -22.72 1.65 -38.93
C LEU A 88 -23.45 2.97 -38.61
N ASP A 89 -22.81 3.85 -37.83
CA ASP A 89 -23.29 5.21 -37.55
C ASP A 89 -22.41 6.20 -38.34
N VAL A 90 -22.88 6.60 -39.52
CA VAL A 90 -22.16 7.55 -40.40
C VAL A 90 -22.71 8.95 -40.11
N PRO A 91 -21.87 9.95 -39.79
CA PRO A 91 -22.35 11.29 -39.54
C PRO A 91 -23.06 11.82 -40.78
N LYS A 92 -24.32 12.25 -40.60
CA LYS A 92 -25.10 12.86 -41.67
C LYS A 92 -24.42 14.16 -42.07
N GLU A 93 -24.20 14.35 -43.37
CA GLU A 93 -23.66 15.60 -43.90
C GLU A 93 -24.50 16.76 -43.40
N ALA A 94 -23.84 17.79 -42.86
CA ALA A 94 -24.50 19.01 -42.40
C ALA A 94 -25.01 19.77 -43.63
N GLU A 95 -26.33 19.88 -43.78
CA GLU A 95 -26.99 20.83 -44.69
C GLU A 95 -26.62 22.28 -44.38
#